data_AF-A0A948BRA8-F1
#
_entry.id   AF-A0A948BRA8-F1
#
_cell.length_a   1.000
_cell.length_b   1.000
_cell.length_c   1.000
_cell.angle_alpha   90.00
_cell.angle_beta   90.00
_cell.angle_gamma   90.00
#
_symmetry.space_group_name_H-M   'P 1'
#
loop_
_entity.id
_entity.type
_entity.pdbx_description
1 polymer ?
#
loop_
_entity_poly.entity_id
_entity_poly.type
_entity_poly.pdbx_seq_one_letter_code
_entity_poly.pdbx_strand_id
1 'polypeptide(L)'
;MKNQNTRTINTLLDSRDPVLIWEKEQKHPIKQGMVLDMYACNNPACRFLHANAFAVDERFENLTFEPDGSLSFDIKKGSDVATPLPDQKITVSIDIDSYEVILSESSGTSVVDLLEWLSFEVKNNLCEHIQSRWHMDKPKDKDQWKNKDWSWWETDMMVGWDEIYPHDPNLLLHTPDKKYWVIDAYCVNPQCNCKNMGLSFLDATENKTLDVGGMLVDLNNFVPDQIIPRSKSAAELTEMWKTFLAQPGIKKELGRRQKKMQKIGKELVKLKTITGSKKVPPASKSGAVKVGRNDPCPCGSGKKFKKCCY
;
A
#
# COMPACT_ATOMS: atom_id res chain seq x y z
N MET A 1 -28.39 -6.28 10.01
CA MET A 1 -27.26 -6.90 10.74
C MET A 1 -26.01 -6.77 9.88
N LYS A 2 -25.08 -5.88 10.26
CA LYS A 2 -23.79 -5.71 9.60
C LYS A 2 -22.86 -6.80 10.15
N ASN A 3 -22.51 -7.80 9.35
CA ASN A 3 -21.44 -8.74 9.69
C ASN A 3 -20.22 -8.47 8.80
N GLN A 4 -19.25 -7.79 9.41
CA GLN A 4 -17.89 -7.62 8.93
C GLN A 4 -17.23 -9.01 8.88
N ASN A 5 -16.67 -9.36 7.72
CA ASN A 5 -16.45 -10.74 7.32
C ASN A 5 -15.07 -10.88 6.65
N THR A 6 -14.00 -10.70 7.42
CA THR A 6 -12.61 -10.69 6.96
C THR A 6 -12.20 -12.05 6.35
N ARG A 7 -11.55 -12.00 5.18
CA ARG A 7 -11.07 -13.14 4.37
C ARG A 7 -9.56 -13.21 4.47
N THR A 8 -8.97 -14.40 4.50
CA THR A 8 -7.51 -14.58 4.47
C THR A 8 -7.01 -14.40 3.05
N ILE A 9 -6.65 -13.17 2.69
CA ILE A 9 -5.84 -12.89 1.50
C ILE A 9 -4.39 -13.21 1.89
N ASN A 10 -3.81 -14.27 1.33
CA ASN A 10 -2.37 -14.54 1.45
C ASN A 10 -1.57 -13.61 0.53
N THR A 11 -1.74 -12.29 0.68
CA THR A 11 -0.82 -11.29 0.09
C THR A 11 -0.55 -10.25 1.16
N LEU A 12 0.10 -10.68 2.21
CA LEU A 12 0.81 -9.76 3.07
C LEU A 12 2.09 -9.40 2.31
N LEU A 13 2.04 -8.27 1.58
CA LEU A 13 3.00 -7.15 1.63
C LEU A 13 3.17 -6.40 0.34
N ASP A 14 3.22 -7.13 -0.77
CA ASP A 14 3.38 -6.55 -2.08
C ASP A 14 2.03 -6.71 -2.76
N SER A 15 1.32 -5.61 -3.02
CA SER A 15 0.10 -5.66 -3.84
C SER A 15 0.40 -6.06 -5.28
N ARG A 16 1.63 -6.52 -5.59
CA ARG A 16 2.04 -7.14 -6.84
C ARG A 16 1.96 -8.66 -6.86
N ASP A 17 1.91 -9.30 -5.69
CA ASP A 17 1.87 -10.75 -5.59
C ASP A 17 0.50 -11.29 -6.03
N PRO A 18 0.44 -12.52 -6.58
CA PRO A 18 -0.82 -13.15 -6.93
C PRO A 18 -1.73 -13.32 -5.70
N VAL A 19 -3.02 -13.07 -5.88
CA VAL A 19 -4.03 -13.15 -4.82
C VAL A 19 -4.69 -14.51 -4.84
N LEU A 20 -4.56 -15.28 -3.75
CA LEU A 20 -5.29 -16.53 -3.54
C LEU A 20 -6.51 -16.31 -2.64
N ILE A 21 -7.67 -16.74 -3.11
CA ILE A 21 -8.97 -16.63 -2.44
C ILE A 21 -9.56 -18.03 -2.27
N TRP A 22 -9.98 -18.37 -1.06
CA TRP A 22 -10.66 -19.64 -0.78
C TRP A 22 -12.15 -19.41 -0.55
N GLU A 23 -12.98 -20.39 -0.93
CA GLU A 23 -14.38 -20.41 -0.49
C GLU A 23 -14.46 -20.46 1.04
N LYS A 24 -15.44 -19.71 1.59
CA LYS A 24 -15.66 -19.62 3.04
C LYS A 24 -16.39 -20.84 3.60
N GLU A 25 -17.39 -21.30 2.87
CA GLU A 25 -18.24 -22.42 3.24
C GLU A 25 -17.93 -23.59 2.33
N GLN A 26 -17.81 -24.79 2.91
CA GLN A 26 -17.59 -26.00 2.15
C GLN A 26 -18.90 -26.44 1.49
N LYS A 27 -19.21 -25.81 0.35
CA LYS A 27 -20.37 -26.15 -0.50
C LYS A 27 -20.12 -27.40 -1.33
N HIS A 28 -18.86 -27.70 -1.58
CA HIS A 28 -18.40 -28.83 -2.37
C HIS A 28 -17.64 -29.83 -1.49
N PRO A 29 -17.60 -31.12 -1.87
CA PRO A 29 -16.84 -32.12 -1.13
C PRO A 29 -15.36 -31.74 -0.98
N ILE A 30 -14.81 -31.10 -2.01
CA ILE A 30 -13.44 -30.59 -2.06
C ILE A 30 -13.50 -29.07 -2.01
N LYS A 31 -12.76 -28.46 -1.08
CA LYS A 31 -12.77 -27.01 -0.89
C LYS A 31 -12.18 -26.28 -2.10
N GLN A 32 -12.96 -25.38 -2.71
CA GLN A 32 -12.57 -24.63 -3.91
C GLN A 32 -11.91 -23.30 -3.57
N GLY A 33 -11.12 -22.82 -4.53
CA GLY A 33 -10.32 -21.60 -4.47
C GLY A 33 -10.21 -20.93 -5.85
N MET A 34 -9.72 -19.70 -5.86
CA MET A 34 -9.36 -18.96 -7.06
C MET A 34 -8.04 -18.22 -6.82
N VAL A 35 -7.11 -18.35 -7.75
CA VAL A 35 -5.86 -17.56 -7.74
C VAL A 35 -5.89 -16.54 -8.86
N LEU A 36 -5.45 -15.32 -8.55
CA LEU A 36 -5.48 -14.15 -9.41
C LEU A 36 -4.06 -13.63 -9.62
N ASP A 37 -3.60 -13.61 -10.86
CA ASP A 37 -2.44 -12.80 -11.26
C ASP A 37 -2.94 -11.55 -11.97
N MET A 38 -2.57 -10.37 -11.47
CA MET A 38 -3.08 -9.08 -11.92
C MET A 38 -1.94 -8.24 -12.49
N TYR A 39 -2.22 -7.43 -13.51
CA TYR A 39 -1.24 -6.50 -14.07
C TYR A 39 -1.94 -5.29 -14.69
N ALA A 40 -1.39 -4.09 -14.52
CA ALA A 40 -1.96 -2.91 -15.17
C ALA A 40 -1.46 -2.75 -16.61
N CYS A 41 -2.28 -2.11 -17.43
CA CYS A 41 -1.85 -1.65 -18.74
C CYS A 41 -0.73 -0.60 -18.63
N ASN A 42 0.32 -0.75 -19.44
CA ASN A 42 1.46 0.16 -19.48
C ASN A 42 1.13 1.58 -20.01
N ASN A 43 -0.05 1.79 -20.59
CA ASN A 43 -0.49 3.11 -21.03
C ASN A 43 -0.92 3.95 -19.81
N PRO A 44 -0.32 5.13 -19.55
CA PRO A 44 -0.69 6.01 -18.44
C PRO A 44 -2.18 6.39 -18.39
N ALA A 45 -2.83 6.51 -19.55
CA ALA A 45 -4.25 6.88 -19.65
C ALA A 45 -5.22 5.69 -19.47
N CYS A 46 -4.71 4.46 -19.39
CA CYS A 46 -5.56 3.28 -19.32
C CYS A 46 -6.11 3.05 -17.91
N ARG A 47 -7.43 3.01 -17.76
CA ARG A 47 -8.13 2.75 -16.49
C ARG A 47 -8.45 1.26 -16.23
N PHE A 48 -7.82 0.35 -16.97
CA PHE A 48 -8.04 -1.08 -16.78
C PHE A 48 -6.89 -1.73 -16.03
N LEU A 49 -7.26 -2.60 -15.09
CA LEU A 49 -6.39 -3.62 -14.52
C LEU A 49 -6.77 -4.96 -15.17
N HIS A 50 -5.80 -5.69 -15.70
CA HIS A 50 -6.05 -7.01 -16.27
C HIS A 50 -5.78 -8.08 -15.21
N ALA A 51 -6.50 -9.21 -15.29
CA ALA A 51 -6.29 -10.33 -14.40
C ALA A 51 -6.44 -11.67 -15.11
N ASN A 52 -5.54 -12.60 -14.83
CA ASN A 52 -5.71 -14.02 -15.09
C ASN A 52 -6.24 -14.68 -13.81
N ALA A 53 -7.41 -15.29 -13.88
CA ALA A 53 -8.00 -16.03 -12.78
C ALA A 53 -8.06 -17.52 -13.10
N PHE A 54 -7.57 -18.34 -12.18
CA PHE A 54 -7.58 -19.80 -12.27
C PHE A 54 -8.36 -20.37 -11.10
N ALA A 55 -9.30 -21.27 -11.39
CA ALA A 55 -9.90 -22.09 -10.35
C ALA A 55 -8.87 -23.07 -9.81
N VAL A 56 -8.81 -23.20 -8.50
CA VAL A 56 -7.94 -24.13 -7.78
C VAL A 56 -8.76 -24.82 -6.69
N ASP A 57 -8.24 -25.88 -6.10
CA ASP A 57 -8.85 -26.47 -4.92
C ASP A 57 -7.78 -26.89 -3.90
N GLU A 58 -8.21 -27.36 -2.74
CA GLU A 58 -7.32 -27.69 -1.63
C GLU A 58 -6.29 -28.79 -1.92
N ARG A 59 -6.40 -29.51 -3.04
CA ARG A 59 -5.43 -30.52 -3.48
C ARG A 59 -4.18 -29.89 -4.09
N PHE A 60 -4.23 -28.63 -4.51
CA PHE A 60 -3.13 -27.94 -5.17
C PHE A 60 -2.11 -27.45 -4.12
N GLU A 61 -0.83 -27.55 -4.44
CA GLU A 61 0.28 -26.96 -3.68
C GLU A 61 1.37 -26.41 -4.61
N ASN A 62 2.29 -25.61 -4.08
CA ASN A 62 3.40 -25.00 -4.84
C ASN A 62 2.97 -24.22 -6.09
N LEU A 63 1.84 -23.51 -6.00
CA LEU A 63 1.30 -22.67 -7.07
C LEU A 63 2.34 -21.63 -7.56
N THR A 64 2.65 -21.65 -8.85
CA THR A 64 3.62 -20.74 -9.47
C THR A 64 3.09 -20.21 -10.80
N PHE A 65 3.16 -18.90 -11.01
CA PHE A 65 2.84 -18.30 -12.31
C PHE A 65 4.08 -18.28 -13.19
N GLU A 66 3.95 -18.87 -14.38
CA GLU A 66 5.01 -18.91 -15.37
C GLU A 66 5.03 -17.61 -16.20
N PRO A 67 6.17 -17.25 -16.82
CA PRO A 67 6.29 -16.03 -17.62
C PRO A 67 5.31 -15.92 -18.81
N ASP A 68 4.74 -17.05 -19.26
CA ASP A 68 3.73 -17.11 -20.31
C ASP A 68 2.29 -16.90 -19.80
N GLY A 69 2.13 -16.67 -18.49
CA GLY A 69 0.83 -16.47 -17.84
C GLY A 69 0.07 -17.77 -17.58
N SER A 70 0.73 -18.93 -17.68
CA SER A 70 0.21 -20.21 -17.18
C SER A 70 0.47 -20.37 -15.68
N LEU A 71 -0.30 -21.26 -15.05
CA LEU A 71 -0.16 -21.62 -13.63
C LEU A 71 0.38 -23.04 -13.54
N SER A 72 1.55 -23.21 -12.95
CA SER A 72 2.12 -24.50 -12.58
C SER A 72 1.81 -24.79 -11.10
N PHE A 73 1.65 -26.07 -10.78
CA PHE A 73 1.29 -26.54 -9.44
C PHE A 73 1.63 -28.02 -9.26
N ASP A 74 1.78 -28.42 -8.00
CA ASP A 74 1.83 -29.81 -7.58
C ASP A 74 0.46 -30.25 -7.02
N ILE A 75 0.19 -31.57 -7.07
CA ILE A 75 -0.96 -32.17 -6.41
C ILE A 75 -0.48 -32.88 -5.15
N LYS A 76 -1.11 -32.56 -4.02
CA LYS A 76 -0.82 -33.16 -2.72
C LYS A 76 -0.88 -34.67 -2.80
N LYS A 77 0.14 -35.32 -2.22
CA LYS A 77 0.22 -36.77 -2.21
C LYS A 77 -0.97 -37.39 -1.45
N GLY A 78 -1.64 -38.35 -2.08
CA GLY A 78 -2.81 -39.02 -1.50
C GLY A 78 -4.14 -38.27 -1.69
N SER A 79 -4.16 -37.19 -2.47
CA SER A 79 -5.42 -36.55 -2.88
C SER A 79 -6.30 -37.48 -3.72
N ASP A 80 -7.62 -37.24 -3.65
CA ASP A 80 -8.58 -37.92 -4.50
C ASP A 80 -8.33 -37.61 -5.98
N VAL A 81 -8.09 -38.66 -6.76
CA VAL A 81 -7.81 -38.63 -8.19
C VAL A 81 -9.05 -38.99 -9.03
N ALA A 82 -10.12 -39.48 -8.40
CA ALA A 82 -11.36 -39.82 -9.10
C ALA A 82 -12.20 -38.58 -9.42
N THR A 83 -12.19 -37.58 -8.52
CA THR A 83 -12.83 -36.29 -8.76
C THR A 83 -11.97 -35.44 -9.71
N PRO A 84 -12.50 -34.93 -10.83
CA PRO A 84 -11.76 -34.07 -11.75
C PRO A 84 -11.15 -32.85 -11.04
N LEU A 85 -9.98 -32.40 -11.51
CA LEU A 85 -9.38 -31.14 -11.06
C LEU A 85 -10.10 -29.96 -11.72
N PRO A 86 -10.19 -28.80 -11.05
CA PRO A 86 -10.66 -27.57 -11.67
C PRO A 86 -9.77 -27.22 -12.86
N ASP A 87 -10.39 -26.90 -13.99
CA ASP A 87 -9.74 -26.57 -15.27
C ASP A 87 -10.08 -25.16 -15.77
N GLN A 88 -10.88 -24.42 -15.00
CA GLN A 88 -11.38 -23.10 -15.37
C GLN A 88 -10.28 -22.05 -15.32
N LYS A 89 -10.14 -21.32 -16.42
CA LYS A 89 -9.32 -20.12 -16.52
C LYS A 89 -10.14 -19.02 -17.19
N ILE A 90 -10.09 -17.82 -16.63
CA ILE A 90 -10.61 -16.62 -17.28
C ILE A 90 -9.54 -15.53 -17.31
N THR A 91 -9.50 -14.80 -18.42
CA THR A 91 -8.72 -13.57 -18.55
C THR A 91 -9.72 -12.42 -18.61
N VAL A 92 -9.57 -11.44 -17.73
CA VAL A 92 -10.52 -10.33 -17.61
C VAL A 92 -9.82 -8.98 -17.63
N SER A 93 -10.58 -7.96 -18.02
CA SER A 93 -10.24 -6.56 -17.82
C SER A 93 -11.19 -5.97 -16.77
N ILE A 94 -10.63 -5.33 -15.75
CA ILE A 94 -11.36 -4.74 -14.63
C ILE A 94 -11.27 -3.22 -14.76
N ASP A 95 -12.41 -2.55 -14.88
CA ASP A 95 -12.47 -1.09 -14.86
C ASP A 95 -12.23 -0.59 -13.42
N ILE A 96 -11.23 0.25 -13.20
CA ILE A 96 -10.86 0.69 -11.83
C ILE A 96 -11.83 1.70 -11.22
N ASP A 97 -12.68 2.32 -12.03
CA ASP A 97 -13.64 3.32 -11.57
C ASP A 97 -14.97 2.66 -11.18
N SER A 98 -15.45 1.72 -12.00
CA SER A 98 -16.73 1.04 -11.79
C SER A 98 -16.62 -0.34 -11.14
N TYR A 99 -15.43 -0.94 -11.11
CA TYR A 99 -15.18 -2.33 -10.73
C TYR A 99 -15.98 -3.34 -11.56
N GLU A 100 -16.29 -2.96 -12.80
CA GLU A 100 -16.89 -3.86 -13.78
C GLU A 100 -15.83 -4.82 -14.33
N VAL A 101 -16.18 -6.11 -14.37
CA VAL A 101 -15.30 -7.17 -14.86
C VAL A 101 -15.74 -7.57 -16.26
N ILE A 102 -14.84 -7.40 -17.23
CA ILE A 102 -15.08 -7.65 -18.65
C ILE A 102 -14.29 -8.89 -19.05
N LEU A 103 -14.98 -9.97 -19.40
CA LEU A 103 -14.36 -11.19 -19.89
C LEU A 103 -13.67 -10.95 -21.23
N SER A 104 -12.39 -11.33 -21.32
CA SER A 104 -11.58 -11.23 -22.55
C SER A 104 -11.38 -12.59 -23.18
N GLU A 105 -10.95 -13.58 -22.38
CA GLU A 105 -10.73 -14.96 -22.81
C GLU A 105 -11.15 -15.94 -21.71
N SER A 106 -11.47 -17.18 -22.09
CA SER A 106 -11.84 -18.23 -21.14
C SER A 106 -11.50 -19.62 -21.66
N SER A 107 -11.14 -20.53 -20.76
CA SER A 107 -10.99 -21.96 -21.04
C SER A 107 -11.48 -22.81 -19.87
N GLY A 108 -11.80 -24.08 -20.14
CA GLY A 108 -12.32 -25.02 -19.14
C GLY A 108 -13.85 -25.04 -19.06
N THR A 109 -14.38 -25.77 -18.10
CA THR A 109 -15.82 -26.04 -17.97
C THR A 109 -16.51 -25.08 -16.99
N SER A 110 -17.73 -24.60 -17.28
CA SER A 110 -18.49 -23.73 -16.36
C SER A 110 -17.81 -22.42 -15.95
N VAL A 111 -17.12 -21.74 -16.87
CA VAL A 111 -16.40 -20.47 -16.61
C VAL A 111 -17.29 -19.32 -16.11
N VAL A 112 -18.61 -19.44 -16.26
CA VAL A 112 -19.60 -18.47 -15.77
C VAL A 112 -19.54 -18.37 -14.24
N ASP A 113 -19.43 -19.50 -13.54
CA ASP A 113 -19.39 -19.53 -12.08
C ASP A 113 -18.13 -18.81 -11.55
N LEU A 114 -16.99 -19.05 -12.20
CA LEU A 114 -15.71 -18.39 -11.88
C LEU A 114 -15.79 -16.87 -12.14
N LEU A 115 -16.40 -16.46 -13.26
CA LEU A 115 -16.56 -15.05 -13.60
C LEU A 115 -17.50 -14.32 -12.63
N GLU A 116 -18.61 -14.95 -12.25
CA GLU A 116 -19.54 -14.41 -11.26
C GLU A 116 -18.88 -14.28 -9.89
N TRP A 117 -18.13 -15.30 -9.48
CA TRP A 117 -17.37 -15.26 -8.24
C TRP A 117 -16.32 -14.13 -8.26
N LEU A 118 -15.52 -14.03 -9.31
CA LEU A 118 -14.55 -12.93 -9.46
C LEU A 118 -15.22 -11.57 -9.43
N SER A 119 -16.33 -11.40 -10.15
CA SER A 119 -17.10 -10.15 -10.17
C SER A 119 -17.58 -9.76 -8.77
N PHE A 120 -18.00 -10.75 -7.96
CA PHE A 120 -18.36 -10.52 -6.57
C PHE A 120 -17.15 -10.12 -5.72
N GLU A 121 -16.00 -10.80 -5.85
CA GLU A 121 -14.79 -10.48 -5.09
C GLU A 121 -14.25 -9.09 -5.41
N VAL A 122 -14.22 -8.74 -6.70
CA VAL A 122 -13.78 -7.44 -7.20
C VAL A 122 -14.57 -6.32 -6.54
N LYS A 123 -15.91 -6.43 -6.52
CA LYS A 123 -16.80 -5.38 -5.99
C LYS A 123 -16.84 -5.29 -4.46
N ASN A 124 -16.60 -6.39 -3.76
CA ASN A 124 -16.87 -6.46 -2.31
C ASN A 124 -15.61 -6.56 -1.45
N ASN A 125 -14.53 -7.16 -1.97
CA ASN A 125 -13.38 -7.54 -1.16
C ASN A 125 -12.04 -7.08 -1.74
N LEU A 126 -11.94 -6.84 -3.05
CA LEU A 126 -10.68 -6.54 -3.72
C LEU A 126 -10.53 -5.08 -4.19
N CYS A 127 -11.54 -4.21 -4.03
CA CYS A 127 -11.47 -2.81 -4.53
C CYS A 127 -10.16 -2.09 -4.14
N GLU A 128 -9.82 -2.09 -2.85
CA GLU A 128 -8.59 -1.44 -2.34
C GLU A 128 -7.32 -2.07 -2.94
N HIS A 129 -7.31 -3.40 -3.10
CA HIS A 129 -6.16 -4.12 -3.66
C HIS A 129 -6.00 -3.84 -5.16
N ILE A 130 -7.09 -3.85 -5.91
CA ILE A 130 -7.15 -3.54 -7.35
C ILE A 130 -6.67 -2.11 -7.59
N GLN A 131 -7.18 -1.14 -6.83
CA GLN A 131 -6.71 0.23 -6.92
C GLN A 131 -5.22 0.34 -6.59
N SER A 132 -4.76 -0.31 -5.52
CA SER A 132 -3.35 -0.32 -5.14
C SER A 132 -2.46 -0.90 -6.24
N ARG A 133 -2.79 -2.08 -6.79
CA ARG A 133 -2.09 -2.73 -7.90
C ARG A 133 -2.03 -1.82 -9.11
N TRP A 134 -3.17 -1.28 -9.55
CA TRP A 134 -3.24 -0.42 -10.72
C TRP A 134 -2.34 0.82 -10.56
N HIS A 135 -2.42 1.51 -9.41
CA HIS A 135 -1.55 2.67 -9.16
C HIS A 135 -0.07 2.30 -9.16
N MET A 136 0.31 1.14 -8.63
CA MET A 136 1.71 0.70 -8.55
C MET A 136 2.32 0.33 -9.90
N ASP A 137 1.52 -0.24 -10.78
CA ASP A 137 1.98 -0.72 -12.09
C ASP A 137 2.00 0.39 -13.15
N LYS A 138 1.29 1.51 -12.92
CA LYS A 138 1.36 2.66 -13.82
C LYS A 138 2.78 3.23 -13.90
N PRO A 139 3.22 3.69 -15.09
CA PRO A 139 4.46 4.45 -15.21
C PRO A 139 4.39 5.69 -14.32
N LYS A 140 5.20 5.71 -13.26
CA LYS A 140 5.35 6.86 -12.37
C LYS A 140 6.57 7.66 -12.79
N ASP A 141 6.47 8.98 -12.77
CA ASP A 141 7.66 9.81 -12.69
C ASP A 141 8.28 9.62 -11.30
N LYS A 142 9.22 8.66 -11.23
CA LYS A 142 9.95 8.32 -9.99
C LYS A 142 10.79 9.49 -9.46
N ASP A 143 10.98 10.53 -10.28
CA ASP A 143 11.77 11.70 -9.98
C ASP A 143 10.92 12.96 -9.81
N GLN A 144 9.58 12.85 -9.80
CA GLN A 144 8.68 14.00 -9.64
C GLN A 144 8.95 14.81 -8.36
N TRP A 145 9.46 14.13 -7.32
CA TRP A 145 9.85 14.77 -6.07
C TRP A 145 10.98 15.78 -6.27
N LYS A 146 11.86 15.62 -7.28
CA LYS A 146 12.92 16.58 -7.60
C LYS A 146 12.38 17.94 -8.06
N ASN A 147 11.14 17.98 -8.54
CA ASN A 147 10.47 19.20 -8.98
C ASN A 147 9.75 19.94 -7.84
N LYS A 148 9.71 19.36 -6.63
CA LYS A 148 9.15 20.02 -5.44
C LYS A 148 10.10 21.08 -4.89
N ASP A 149 9.56 22.08 -4.20
CA ASP A 149 10.35 23.03 -3.43
C ASP A 149 10.86 22.36 -2.16
N TRP A 150 12.18 22.16 -2.07
CA TRP A 150 12.89 21.60 -0.91
C TRP A 150 13.68 22.64 -0.12
N SER A 151 13.53 23.93 -0.43
CA SER A 151 14.27 25.00 0.24
C SER A 151 14.02 25.05 1.75
N TRP A 152 12.84 24.58 2.19
CA TRP A 152 12.43 24.52 3.59
C TRP A 152 12.98 23.29 4.34
N TRP A 153 13.39 22.23 3.65
CA TRP A 153 13.84 21.00 4.30
C TRP A 153 15.18 21.24 4.99
N GLU A 154 15.51 20.57 6.10
CA GLU A 154 16.80 20.69 6.78
C GLU A 154 17.30 19.31 7.15
N THR A 155 18.62 19.14 7.28
CA THR A 155 19.24 17.82 7.44
C THR A 155 18.87 17.10 8.74
N ASP A 156 18.30 17.79 9.72
CA ASP A 156 17.76 17.22 10.96
C ASP A 156 16.29 16.82 10.85
N MET A 157 15.62 17.13 9.73
CA MET A 157 14.22 16.78 9.49
C MET A 157 14.08 15.45 8.74
N MET A 158 13.11 14.66 9.20
CA MET A 158 12.69 13.44 8.52
C MET A 158 11.84 13.78 7.29
N VAL A 159 11.87 12.92 6.28
CA VAL A 159 11.08 13.07 5.06
C VAL A 159 10.10 11.92 4.95
N GLY A 160 8.82 12.23 4.69
CA GLY A 160 7.76 11.26 4.48
C GLY A 160 7.99 10.40 3.23
N TRP A 161 7.60 9.13 3.28
CA TRP A 161 7.60 8.26 2.11
C TRP A 161 6.71 8.82 1.01
N ASP A 162 5.51 9.29 1.37
CA ASP A 162 4.52 9.92 0.50
C ASP A 162 5.01 11.23 -0.11
N GLU A 163 5.93 11.94 0.55
CA GLU A 163 6.54 13.14 -0.03
C GLU A 163 7.43 12.82 -1.24
N ILE A 164 8.07 11.64 -1.25
CA ILE A 164 8.92 11.19 -2.36
C ILE A 164 8.13 10.33 -3.35
N TYR A 165 7.22 9.50 -2.84
CA TYR A 165 6.46 8.50 -3.59
C TYR A 165 4.94 8.65 -3.31
N PRO A 166 4.29 9.77 -3.67
CA PRO A 166 2.89 10.03 -3.30
C PRO A 166 1.88 9.12 -4.00
N HIS A 167 2.31 8.33 -4.98
CA HIS A 167 1.49 7.35 -5.67
C HIS A 167 1.70 5.93 -5.14
N ASP A 168 2.64 5.73 -4.22
CA ASP A 168 2.80 4.43 -3.55
C ASP A 168 1.74 4.31 -2.45
N PRO A 169 1.16 3.11 -2.26
CA PRO A 169 0.15 2.92 -1.22
C PRO A 169 0.74 3.17 0.17
N ASN A 170 -0.07 3.74 1.05
CA ASN A 170 0.24 3.81 2.47
C ASN A 170 0.31 2.41 3.06
N LEU A 171 1.13 2.25 4.10
CA LEU A 171 1.14 1.02 4.88
C LEU A 171 -0.17 0.93 5.65
N LEU A 172 -0.66 -0.29 5.86
CA LEU A 172 -1.91 -0.55 6.57
C LEU A 172 -1.65 -1.35 7.84
N LEU A 173 -2.37 -0.99 8.89
CA LEU A 173 -2.55 -1.83 10.07
C LEU A 173 -4.00 -2.29 10.11
N HIS A 174 -4.17 -3.61 10.02
CA HIS A 174 -5.45 -4.28 10.23
C HIS A 174 -5.56 -4.73 11.67
N THR A 175 -6.56 -4.23 12.39
CA THR A 175 -7.01 -4.82 13.66
C THR A 175 -8.37 -5.51 13.43
N PRO A 176 -8.86 -6.34 14.37
CA PRO A 176 -10.15 -7.01 14.20
C PRO A 176 -11.31 -6.04 13.91
N ASP A 177 -11.28 -4.86 14.53
CA ASP A 177 -12.40 -3.91 14.50
C ASP A 177 -12.15 -2.70 13.59
N LYS A 178 -10.89 -2.41 13.22
CA LYS A 178 -10.51 -1.17 12.54
C LYS A 178 -9.36 -1.33 11.55
N LYS A 179 -9.29 -0.38 10.61
CA LYS A 179 -8.14 -0.18 9.71
C LYS A 179 -7.47 1.16 10.02
N TYR A 180 -6.16 1.15 10.06
CA TYR A 180 -5.35 2.36 10.21
C TYR A 180 -4.41 2.53 9.02
N TRP A 181 -4.30 3.75 8.51
CA TRP A 181 -3.18 4.12 7.65
C TRP A 181 -1.95 4.37 8.52
N VAL A 182 -0.82 3.86 8.07
CA VAL A 182 0.47 4.03 8.73
C VAL A 182 1.34 4.88 7.81
N ILE A 183 1.59 6.11 8.25
CA ILE A 183 2.42 7.08 7.53
C ILE A 183 3.84 6.98 8.07
N ASP A 184 4.80 6.71 7.18
CA ASP A 184 6.21 6.52 7.50
C ASP A 184 7.08 7.67 7.00
N ALA A 185 7.98 8.14 7.87
CA ALA A 185 8.98 9.15 7.55
C ALA A 185 10.36 8.68 8.00
N TYR A 186 11.41 9.04 7.25
CA TYR A 186 12.75 8.49 7.43
C TYR A 186 13.78 9.59 7.65
N CYS A 187 14.81 9.28 8.44
CA CYS A 187 16.04 10.06 8.39
C CYS A 187 16.69 9.88 7.01
N VAL A 188 16.86 10.98 6.30
CA VAL A 188 17.53 11.01 4.98
C VAL A 188 18.84 11.80 5.03
N ASN A 189 19.37 12.13 6.20
CA ASN A 189 20.63 12.84 6.29
C ASN A 189 21.79 11.92 5.84
N PRO A 190 22.51 12.26 4.75
CA PRO A 190 23.60 11.40 4.28
C PRO A 190 24.83 11.38 5.20
N GLN A 191 24.91 12.30 6.17
CA GLN A 191 25.95 12.32 7.21
C GLN A 191 25.53 11.56 8.48
N CYS A 192 24.29 11.06 8.55
CA CYS A 192 23.78 10.30 9.68
C CYS A 192 23.75 8.80 9.35
N ASN A 193 24.23 7.98 10.28
CA ASN A 193 24.20 6.51 10.16
C ASN A 193 22.99 5.87 10.83
N CYS A 194 22.05 6.66 11.37
CA CYS A 194 20.87 6.12 12.01
C CYS A 194 19.93 5.45 10.99
N LYS A 195 19.10 4.53 11.48
CA LYS A 195 17.98 3.96 10.71
C LYS A 195 16.66 4.31 11.38
N ASN A 196 16.59 5.53 11.90
CA ASN A 196 15.42 5.98 12.63
C ASN A 196 14.29 6.30 11.66
N MET A 197 13.09 5.88 12.04
CA MET A 197 11.87 6.05 11.29
C MET A 197 10.78 6.59 12.20
N GLY A 198 10.09 7.63 11.75
CA GLY A 198 8.86 8.11 12.38
C GLY A 198 7.68 7.38 11.78
N LEU A 199 6.73 6.96 12.62
CA LEU A 199 5.45 6.40 12.22
C LEU A 199 4.31 7.18 12.85
N SER A 200 3.27 7.45 12.07
CA SER A 200 1.99 7.95 12.55
C SER A 200 0.87 7.00 12.14
N PHE A 201 -0.03 6.69 13.06
CA PHE A 201 -1.23 5.90 12.83
C PHE A 201 -2.42 6.84 12.64
N LEU A 202 -3.10 6.74 11.49
CA LEU A 202 -4.30 7.50 11.19
C LEU A 202 -5.49 6.54 11.14
N ASP A 203 -6.54 6.82 11.90
CA ASP A 203 -7.79 6.07 11.82
C ASP A 203 -8.45 6.33 10.45
N ALA A 204 -8.71 5.26 9.70
CA ALA A 204 -9.28 5.30 8.36
C ALA A 204 -10.74 4.82 8.30
N THR A 205 -11.41 4.65 9.45
CA THR A 205 -12.77 4.07 9.52
C THR A 205 -13.92 5.08 9.36
N GLU A 206 -13.64 6.39 9.38
CA GLU A 206 -14.63 7.45 9.18
C GLU A 206 -14.22 8.41 8.04
N ASN A 207 -15.15 9.22 7.51
CA ASN A 207 -14.89 10.26 6.50
C ASN A 207 -13.89 11.37 6.94
N LYS A 208 -13.24 11.19 8.09
CA LYS A 208 -12.17 12.03 8.62
C LYS A 208 -11.01 11.14 9.04
N THR A 209 -9.83 11.42 8.49
CA THR A 209 -8.58 10.84 8.96
C THR A 209 -8.17 11.49 10.27
N LEU A 210 -8.15 10.71 11.36
CA LEU A 210 -7.74 11.20 12.68
C LEU A 210 -6.36 10.65 13.04
N ASP A 211 -5.39 11.53 13.31
CA ASP A 211 -4.09 11.15 13.87
C ASP A 211 -4.27 10.64 15.31
N VAL A 212 -4.11 9.34 15.49
CA VAL A 212 -4.29 8.68 16.78
C VAL A 212 -3.01 8.61 17.60
N GLY A 213 -1.87 8.93 17.00
CA GLY A 213 -0.56 8.95 17.63
C GLY A 213 0.51 8.28 16.77
N GLY A 214 1.74 8.27 17.28
CA GLY A 214 2.89 7.81 16.53
C GLY A 214 4.07 7.38 17.39
N MET A 215 5.19 7.11 16.74
CA MET A 215 6.43 6.69 17.40
C MET A 215 7.65 6.97 16.53
N LEU A 216 8.80 7.12 17.18
CA LEU A 216 10.12 7.02 16.58
C LEU A 216 10.65 5.62 16.83
N VAL A 217 11.15 4.95 15.79
CA VAL A 217 11.59 3.56 15.82
C VAL A 217 13.01 3.45 15.27
N ASP A 218 13.88 2.73 15.97
CA ASP A 218 15.15 2.25 15.43
C ASP A 218 14.92 0.99 14.59
N LEU A 219 15.05 1.10 13.27
CA LEU A 219 14.88 -0.03 12.35
C LEU A 219 16.01 -1.05 12.38
N ASN A 220 17.12 -0.83 13.11
CA ASN A 220 18.10 -1.89 13.30
C ASN A 220 17.53 -3.02 14.16
N ASN A 221 16.75 -2.66 15.18
CA ASN A 221 16.23 -3.59 16.18
C ASN A 221 14.69 -3.68 16.18
N PHE A 222 14.01 -2.81 15.41
CA PHE A 222 12.56 -2.67 15.41
C PHE A 222 11.98 -2.31 16.79
N VAL A 223 12.71 -1.46 17.51
CA VAL A 223 12.35 -1.01 18.86
C VAL A 223 11.87 0.45 18.79
N PRO A 224 10.69 0.78 19.36
CA PRO A 224 10.29 2.17 19.52
C PRO A 224 11.19 2.89 20.53
N ASP A 225 11.91 3.91 20.08
CA ASP A 225 12.75 4.79 20.91
C ASP A 225 11.90 5.82 21.67
N GLN A 226 10.84 6.29 21.01
CA GLN A 226 9.93 7.28 21.56
C GLN A 226 8.50 6.98 21.11
N ILE A 227 7.56 7.03 22.05
CA ILE A 227 6.13 6.93 21.74
C ILE A 227 5.53 8.32 21.88
N ILE A 228 4.67 8.70 20.93
CA ILE A 228 4.08 10.02 20.82
C ILE A 228 2.55 9.88 20.85
N PRO A 229 1.93 9.84 22.04
CA PRO A 229 0.49 9.75 22.20
C PRO A 229 -0.27 10.94 21.61
N ARG A 230 -1.49 10.66 21.13
CA ARG A 230 -2.52 11.65 20.77
C ARG A 230 -3.85 11.19 21.37
N SER A 231 -4.78 10.70 20.57
CA SER A 231 -6.03 10.12 21.06
C SER A 231 -5.85 8.70 21.61
N LYS A 232 -4.79 7.98 21.20
CA LYS A 232 -4.37 6.70 21.78
C LYS A 232 -3.25 6.88 22.80
N SER A 233 -3.32 6.10 23.87
CA SER A 233 -2.30 6.05 24.92
C SER A 233 -1.02 5.37 24.44
N ALA A 234 0.08 5.55 25.18
CA ALA A 234 1.35 4.91 24.85
C ALA A 234 1.26 3.36 24.85
N ALA A 235 0.47 2.80 25.76
CA ALA A 235 0.23 1.35 25.82
C ALA A 235 -0.53 0.87 24.57
N GLU A 236 -1.59 1.56 24.17
CA GLU A 236 -2.33 1.21 22.95
C GLU A 236 -1.45 1.32 21.70
N LEU A 237 -0.64 2.37 21.57
CA LEU A 237 0.29 2.53 20.44
C LEU A 237 1.37 1.44 20.42
N THR A 238 1.80 0.96 21.59
CA THR A 238 2.75 -0.17 21.69
C THR A 238 2.12 -1.46 21.16
N GLU A 239 0.86 -1.73 21.50
CA GLU A 239 0.13 -2.90 20.98
C GLU A 239 -0.15 -2.78 19.48
N MET A 240 -0.50 -1.58 19.00
CA MET A 240 -0.64 -1.30 17.57
C MET A 240 0.68 -1.55 16.82
N TRP A 241 1.83 -1.13 17.36
CA TRP A 241 3.14 -1.42 16.79
C TRP A 241 3.43 -2.91 16.71
N LYS A 242 3.22 -3.65 17.80
CA LYS A 242 3.43 -5.11 17.82
C LYS A 242 2.58 -5.80 16.77
N THR A 243 1.30 -5.42 16.68
CA THR A 243 0.35 -5.96 15.69
C THR A 243 0.80 -5.62 14.28
N PHE A 244 1.17 -4.36 14.03
CA PHE A 244 1.66 -3.89 12.74
C PHE A 244 2.90 -4.66 12.28
N LEU A 245 3.87 -4.83 13.19
CA LEU A 245 5.14 -5.49 12.92
C LEU A 245 4.99 -7.02 12.74
N ALA A 246 3.98 -7.61 13.35
CA ALA A 246 3.65 -9.03 13.23
C ALA A 246 2.97 -9.39 11.89
N GLN A 247 2.41 -8.41 11.18
CA GLN A 247 1.90 -8.62 9.83
C GLN A 247 3.04 -9.12 8.93
N PRO A 248 2.87 -10.27 8.25
CA PRO A 248 3.93 -10.87 7.45
C PRO A 248 4.65 -9.85 6.60
N GLY A 249 5.98 -9.95 6.67
CA GLY A 249 7.05 -9.15 6.08
C GLY A 249 6.92 -7.62 6.03
N ILE A 250 6.13 -7.01 6.91
CA ILE A 250 6.18 -5.54 7.12
C ILE A 250 7.62 -5.11 7.39
N LYS A 251 8.38 -5.92 8.14
CA LYS A 251 9.83 -5.74 8.36
C LYS A 251 10.64 -5.62 7.06
N LYS A 252 10.35 -6.46 6.06
CA LYS A 252 11.03 -6.45 4.75
C LYS A 252 10.71 -5.16 4.00
N GLU A 253 9.45 -4.75 4.01
CA GLU A 253 9.00 -3.53 3.33
C GLU A 253 9.57 -2.26 3.98
N LEU A 254 9.55 -2.15 5.31
CA LEU A 254 10.17 -1.03 6.04
C LEU A 254 11.68 -0.94 5.74
N GLY A 255 12.38 -2.09 5.71
CA GLY A 255 13.79 -2.14 5.33
C GLY A 255 14.03 -1.72 3.86
N ARG A 256 13.12 -2.08 2.94
CA ARG A 256 13.20 -1.66 1.53
C ARG A 256 13.00 -0.15 1.39
N ARG A 257 12.00 0.42 2.07
CA ARG A 257 11.70 1.85 2.07
C ARG A 257 12.85 2.67 2.67
N GLN A 258 13.35 2.25 3.84
CA GLN A 258 14.50 2.86 4.51
C GLN A 258 15.73 2.98 3.59
N LYS A 259 16.11 1.91 2.89
CA LYS A 259 17.24 1.92 1.95
C LYS A 259 17.03 2.88 0.77
N LYS A 260 15.79 2.99 0.27
CA LYS A 260 15.46 3.94 -0.81
C LYS A 260 15.56 5.38 -0.30
N MET A 261 14.96 5.68 0.84
CA MET A 261 14.94 7.04 1.41
C MET A 261 16.35 7.54 1.76
N GLN A 262 17.25 6.68 2.24
CA GLN A 262 18.66 7.07 2.44
C GLN A 262 19.38 7.49 1.14
N LYS A 263 19.01 6.90 -0.01
CA LYS A 263 19.57 7.33 -1.31
C LYS A 263 19.03 8.70 -1.73
N ILE A 264 17.76 8.98 -1.44
CA ILE A 264 17.12 10.28 -1.73
C ILE A 264 17.81 11.41 -0.99
N GLY A 265 18.23 11.19 0.25
CA GLY A 265 19.00 12.13 1.05
C GLY A 265 20.20 12.77 0.36
N LYS A 266 21.01 11.94 -0.31
CA LYS A 266 22.18 12.41 -1.06
C LYS A 266 21.79 13.34 -2.21
N GLU A 267 20.68 13.04 -2.87
CA GLU A 267 20.16 13.84 -3.98
C GLU A 267 19.52 15.14 -3.48
N LEU A 268 18.79 15.12 -2.35
CA LEU A 268 18.24 16.34 -1.73
C LEU A 268 19.32 17.35 -1.36
N VAL A 269 20.45 16.88 -0.79
CA VAL A 269 21.59 17.75 -0.50
C VAL A 269 22.15 18.36 -1.78
N LYS A 270 22.34 17.58 -2.86
CA LYS A 270 22.80 18.11 -4.15
C LYS A 270 21.84 19.18 -4.71
N LEU A 271 20.53 18.92 -4.66
CA LEU A 271 19.51 19.88 -5.12
C LEU A 271 19.57 21.20 -4.34
N LYS A 272 19.79 21.15 -3.02
CA LYS A 272 20.04 22.35 -2.20
C LYS A 272 21.31 23.09 -2.63
N THR A 273 22.41 22.38 -2.88
CA THR A 273 23.68 23.01 -3.29
C THR A 273 23.59 23.66 -4.68
N ILE A 274 22.85 23.06 -5.61
CA ILE A 274 22.62 23.60 -6.96
C ILE A 274 21.66 24.81 -6.95
N THR A 275 20.60 24.77 -6.13
CA THR A 275 19.62 25.86 -6.02
C THR A 275 20.09 27.04 -5.16
N GLY A 276 21.21 26.88 -4.43
CA GLY A 276 21.90 27.93 -3.66
C GLY A 276 22.39 29.16 -4.44
N SER A 277 22.04 29.32 -5.72
CA SER A 277 22.37 30.51 -6.53
C SER A 277 21.25 31.01 -7.46
N LYS A 278 20.04 30.43 -7.42
CA LYS A 278 18.91 30.97 -8.18
C LYS A 278 17.72 31.22 -7.24
N LYS A 279 17.53 32.49 -6.87
CA LYS A 279 16.21 33.02 -6.52
C LYS A 279 15.27 32.65 -7.67
N VAL A 280 14.43 31.64 -7.48
CA VAL A 280 13.35 31.34 -8.41
C VAL A 280 12.47 32.59 -8.47
N PRO A 281 12.20 33.18 -9.64
CA PRO A 281 11.29 34.31 -9.73
C PRO A 281 9.90 33.86 -9.24
N PRO A 282 9.20 34.67 -8.43
CA PRO A 282 7.88 34.30 -7.97
C PRO A 282 6.94 34.18 -9.17
N ALA A 283 6.36 32.99 -9.36
CA ALA A 283 5.19 32.83 -10.20
C ALA A 283 4.10 33.80 -9.71
N SER A 284 3.58 34.61 -10.63
CA SER A 284 2.79 35.80 -10.34
C SER A 284 1.37 35.51 -9.83
N LYS A 285 1.00 36.28 -8.79
CA LYS A 285 -0.33 36.84 -8.42
C LYS A 285 -1.47 35.90 -7.95
N SER A 286 -1.61 35.83 -6.63
CA SER A 286 -2.83 36.26 -5.91
C SER A 286 -2.43 36.79 -4.53
N GLY A 287 -3.00 37.93 -4.13
CA GLY A 287 -2.57 38.76 -3.00
C GLY A 287 -2.91 38.21 -1.61
N ALA A 288 -2.68 36.92 -1.37
CA ALA A 288 -2.67 36.37 -0.02
C ALA A 288 -1.21 36.30 0.46
N VAL A 289 -0.92 36.91 1.61
CA VAL A 289 0.36 36.71 2.30
C VAL A 289 0.52 35.21 2.52
N LYS A 290 1.43 34.57 1.78
CA LYS A 290 1.78 33.16 1.99
C LYS A 290 2.49 33.06 3.33
N VAL A 291 1.74 32.80 4.39
CA VAL A 291 2.30 32.49 5.71
C VAL A 291 2.92 31.10 5.64
N GLY A 292 4.23 31.02 5.88
CA GLY A 292 4.97 29.78 5.91
C GLY A 292 4.52 28.90 7.08
N ARG A 293 4.56 27.57 6.91
CA ARG A 293 4.12 26.59 7.93
C ARG A 293 4.77 26.81 9.31
N ASN A 294 5.99 27.35 9.34
CA ASN A 294 6.74 27.62 10.57
C ASN A 294 6.64 29.07 11.07
N ASP A 295 6.00 29.96 10.32
CA ASP A 295 5.83 31.37 10.68
C ASP A 295 4.83 31.52 11.84
N PRO A 296 4.88 32.63 12.59
CA PRO A 296 3.85 32.96 13.58
C PRO A 296 2.45 32.95 12.94
N CYS A 297 1.50 32.29 13.59
CA CYS A 297 0.15 32.15 13.09
C CYS A 297 -0.55 33.52 13.08
N PRO A 298 -1.17 33.94 11.96
CA PRO A 298 -1.78 35.26 11.83
C PRO A 298 -3.05 35.43 12.69
N CYS A 299 -3.56 34.38 13.34
CA CYS A 299 -4.68 34.49 14.28
C CYS A 299 -4.31 35.11 15.64
N GLY A 300 -3.04 35.50 15.85
CA GLY A 300 -2.59 36.15 17.09
C GLY A 300 -2.37 35.19 18.26
N SER A 301 -2.39 33.87 18.03
CA SER A 301 -2.23 32.86 19.08
C SER A 301 -0.81 32.74 19.65
N GLY A 302 0.19 33.38 19.03
CA GLY A 302 1.61 33.24 19.36
C GLY A 302 2.24 31.89 18.97
N LYS A 303 1.47 30.97 18.36
CA LYS A 303 1.96 29.65 17.92
C LYS A 303 2.43 29.70 16.46
N LYS A 304 3.31 28.76 16.05
CA LYS A 304 3.64 28.55 14.63
C LYS A 304 2.40 28.10 13.85
N PHE A 305 2.25 28.51 12.58
CA PHE A 305 1.08 28.22 11.74
C PHE A 305 0.72 26.72 11.73
N LYS A 306 1.72 25.84 11.58
CA LYS A 306 1.56 24.37 11.61
C LYS A 306 1.00 23.79 12.92
N LYS A 307 1.11 24.52 14.03
CA LYS A 307 0.62 24.09 15.35
C LYS A 307 -0.71 24.74 15.72
N CYS A 308 -1.23 25.62 14.88
CA CYS A 308 -2.42 26.41 15.16
C CYS A 308 -3.57 26.10 14.20
N CYS A 309 -3.27 25.82 12.92
CA CYS A 309 -4.27 25.69 11.86
C CYS A 309 -4.23 24.34 11.14
N TYR A 310 -3.37 23.42 11.60
CA TYR A 310 -3.35 22.01 11.23
C TYR A 310 -3.64 21.17 12.47
#